data_AF-A0A2K6E9Y8-F1
#
_entry.id   AF-A0A2K6E9Y8-F1
#
_cell.length_a   1.000
_cell.length_b   1.000
_cell.length_c   1.000
_cell.angle_alpha   90.00
_cell.angle_beta   90.00
_cell.angle_gamma   90.00
#
_symmetry.space_group_name_H-M   'P 1'
#
loop_
_entity.id
_entity.type
_entity.pdbx_description
1 polymer ?
#
loop_
_entity_poly.entity_id
_entity_poly.type
_entity_poly.pdbx_seq_one_letter_code
_entity_poly.pdbx_strand_id
1 'polypeptide(L)'
;MGRTVVVLGGGVSGLAASYHLSRAPCPPKVVLVEGSERLGGWIRSVRGPNGAIFELGPRGIRPAGALGARTLLLVMLGGSWLQTLEASGCVLSQELFQQRAQEAAATQLGLKELPSHCLVHLHKNCIPQYTLGHWQKLESARQFLAAHRLPLTLAGASYEGVAVNDCIESGRQAAVSVLGTEPNS
;
A
#
# COMPACT_ATOMS: atom_id res chain seq x y z
N MET A 1 7.56 -26.49 -23.13
CA MET A 1 8.07 -25.37 -22.31
C MET A 1 7.00 -25.00 -21.29
N GLY A 2 7.38 -24.82 -20.03
CA GLY A 2 6.43 -24.39 -18.99
C GLY A 2 5.93 -22.96 -19.24
N ARG A 3 4.68 -22.67 -18.86
CA ARG A 3 4.09 -21.32 -18.93
C ARG A 3 4.92 -20.36 -18.08
N THR A 4 5.23 -19.18 -18.62
CA THR A 4 5.88 -18.10 -17.85
C THR A 4 4.83 -17.04 -17.54
N VAL A 5 4.79 -16.58 -16.29
CA VAL A 5 3.90 -15.51 -15.82
C VAL A 5 4.77 -14.38 -15.29
N VAL A 6 4.54 -13.18 -15.82
CA VAL A 6 5.21 -11.97 -15.35
C VAL A 6 4.25 -11.22 -14.43
N VAL A 7 4.69 -10.90 -13.23
CA VAL A 7 3.97 -10.06 -12.27
C VAL A 7 4.63 -8.69 -12.27
N LEU A 8 3.89 -7.66 -12.65
CA LEU A 8 4.36 -6.27 -12.67
C LEU A 8 3.90 -5.56 -11.40
N GLY A 9 4.86 -5.10 -10.60
CA GLY A 9 4.65 -4.44 -9.32
C GLY A 9 4.87 -5.37 -8.12
N GLY A 10 5.93 -5.12 -7.36
CA GLY A 10 6.31 -5.78 -6.12
C GLY A 10 5.57 -5.28 -4.87
N GLY A 11 4.36 -4.72 -5.04
CA GLY A 11 3.47 -4.36 -3.93
C GLY A 11 2.82 -5.57 -3.26
N VAL A 12 1.92 -5.32 -2.30
CA VAL A 12 1.21 -6.38 -1.55
C VAL A 12 0.52 -7.39 -2.49
N SER A 13 -0.23 -6.90 -3.49
CA SER A 13 -0.94 -7.77 -4.43
C SER A 13 -0.03 -8.55 -5.36
N GLY A 14 1.05 -7.94 -5.85
CA GLY A 14 2.00 -8.65 -6.72
C GLY A 14 2.80 -9.72 -5.97
N LEU A 15 3.17 -9.44 -4.71
CA LEU A 15 3.77 -10.45 -3.83
C LEU A 15 2.79 -11.58 -3.53
N ALA A 16 1.53 -11.28 -3.22
CA ALA A 16 0.49 -12.28 -3.01
C ALA A 16 0.25 -13.13 -4.27
N ALA A 17 0.14 -12.50 -5.45
CA ALA A 17 0.00 -13.21 -6.73
C ALA A 17 1.20 -14.12 -6.99
N SER A 18 2.43 -13.62 -6.82
CA SER A 18 3.66 -14.39 -7.01
C SER A 18 3.72 -15.59 -6.06
N TYR A 19 3.34 -15.40 -4.80
CA TYR A 19 3.24 -16.47 -3.81
C TYR A 19 2.25 -17.55 -4.27
N HIS A 20 1.03 -17.19 -4.61
CA HIS A 20 0.00 -18.16 -5.03
C HIS A 20 0.37 -18.89 -6.34
N LEU A 21 0.94 -18.19 -7.33
CA LEU A 21 1.44 -18.80 -8.56
C LEU A 21 2.54 -19.84 -8.29
N SER A 22 3.48 -19.52 -7.38
CA SER A 22 4.58 -20.42 -7.00
C SER A 22 4.14 -21.64 -6.19
N ARG A 23 2.92 -21.63 -5.66
CA ARG A 23 2.32 -22.70 -4.85
C ARG A 23 1.28 -23.52 -5.63
N ALA A 24 1.04 -23.20 -6.89
CA ALA A 24 0.13 -23.96 -7.73
C ALA A 24 0.61 -25.42 -7.90
N PRO A 25 -0.29 -26.40 -8.13
CA PRO A 25 0.09 -27.79 -8.35
C PRO A 25 1.09 -27.99 -9.50
N CYS A 26 0.93 -27.21 -10.57
CA CYS A 26 1.84 -27.13 -11.71
C CYS A 26 2.36 -25.68 -11.82
N PRO A 27 3.37 -25.29 -11.01
CA PRO A 27 3.75 -23.89 -10.90
C PRO A 27 4.41 -23.40 -12.20
N PRO A 28 3.96 -22.26 -12.78
CA PRO A 28 4.64 -21.64 -13.90
C PRO A 28 5.97 -21.03 -13.45
N LYS A 29 6.83 -20.66 -14.41
CA LYS A 29 7.96 -19.78 -14.13
C LYS A 29 7.40 -18.39 -13.78
N VAL A 30 7.62 -17.91 -12.56
CA VAL A 30 7.16 -16.58 -12.11
C VAL A 30 8.32 -15.59 -12.21
N VAL A 31 8.08 -14.45 -12.86
CA VAL A 31 9.02 -13.33 -12.92
C VAL A 31 8.34 -12.11 -12.29
N LEU A 32 8.81 -11.69 -11.13
CA LEU A 32 8.33 -10.47 -10.46
C LEU A 32 9.22 -9.30 -10.85
N VAL A 33 8.62 -8.24 -11.39
CA VAL A 33 9.31 -7.00 -11.77
C VAL A 33 8.79 -5.87 -10.90
N GLU A 34 9.69 -5.16 -10.22
CA GLU A 34 9.38 -4.00 -9.39
C GLU A 34 10.25 -2.82 -9.83
N GLY A 35 9.65 -1.64 -9.94
CA GLY A 35 10.36 -0.44 -10.40
C GLY A 35 11.21 0.23 -9.32
N SER A 36 10.94 -0.03 -8.05
CA SER A 36 11.73 0.47 -6.93
C SER A 36 12.82 -0.51 -6.47
N GLU A 37 13.70 -0.05 -5.59
CA GLU A 37 14.80 -0.85 -5.04
C GLU A 37 14.35 -1.92 -4.04
N ARG A 38 13.03 -2.03 -3.75
CA ARG A 38 12.51 -2.90 -2.70
C ARG A 38 11.10 -3.41 -2.98
N LEU A 39 10.78 -4.55 -2.38
CA LEU A 39 9.43 -5.14 -2.42
C LEU A 39 8.59 -4.73 -1.21
N GLY A 40 7.26 -4.71 -1.35
CA GLY A 40 6.30 -4.41 -0.27
C GLY A 40 5.46 -3.16 -0.49
N GLY A 41 5.66 -2.45 -1.61
CA GLY A 41 4.89 -1.25 -1.95
C GLY A 41 5.02 -0.16 -0.88
N TRP A 42 3.89 0.31 -0.35
CA TRP A 42 3.88 1.36 0.68
C TRP A 42 4.11 0.86 2.10
N ILE A 43 4.16 -0.47 2.32
CA ILE A 43 4.41 -1.05 3.64
C ILE A 43 5.91 -1.12 3.89
N ARG A 44 6.39 -0.54 4.99
CA ARG A 44 7.82 -0.51 5.32
C ARG A 44 8.07 -0.72 6.81
N SER A 45 8.93 -1.68 7.13
CA SER A 45 9.44 -1.83 8.50
C SER A 45 10.62 -0.89 8.74
N VAL A 46 10.58 -0.13 9.82
CA VAL A 46 11.68 0.71 10.29
C VAL A 46 12.11 0.25 11.68
N ARG A 47 13.41 0.05 11.86
CA ARG A 47 14.01 -0.26 13.16
C ARG A 47 14.52 1.02 13.79
N GLY A 48 13.98 1.36 14.95
CA GLY A 48 14.45 2.50 15.73
C GLY A 48 15.81 2.22 16.41
N PRO A 49 16.50 3.25 16.90
CA PRO A 49 17.84 3.14 17.49
C PRO A 49 17.92 2.14 18.66
N ASN A 50 16.84 2.00 19.41
CA ASN A 50 16.75 1.13 20.59
C ASN A 50 16.17 -0.26 20.28
N GLY A 51 16.06 -0.64 19.00
CA GLY A 51 15.55 -1.94 18.57
C GLY A 51 14.02 -2.04 18.44
N ALA A 52 13.27 -0.97 18.69
CA ALA A 52 11.83 -0.91 18.40
C ALA A 52 11.57 -1.10 16.90
N ILE A 53 10.54 -1.86 16.54
CA ILE A 53 10.15 -2.07 15.14
C ILE A 53 8.84 -1.35 14.88
N PHE A 54 8.79 -0.60 13.78
CA PHE A 54 7.63 0.13 13.32
C PHE A 54 7.25 -0.32 11.92
N GLU A 55 6.06 -0.91 11.77
CA GLU A 55 5.49 -1.20 10.45
C GLU A 55 4.73 0.02 9.96
N LEU A 56 5.28 0.71 8.98
CA LEU A 56 4.71 1.89 8.36
C LEU A 56 3.76 1.49 7.23
N GLY A 57 2.69 2.25 7.07
CA GLY A 57 1.88 2.23 5.87
C GLY A 57 1.04 3.50 5.73
N PRO A 58 0.35 3.68 4.58
CA PRO A 58 -0.43 4.88 4.29
C PRO A 58 -1.51 5.22 5.32
N ARG A 59 -2.03 4.21 6.02
CA ARG A 59 -3.14 4.33 6.98
C ARG A 59 -2.78 3.90 8.39
N GLY A 60 -1.50 3.82 8.72
CA GLY A 60 -1.12 3.47 10.08
C GLY A 60 0.37 3.22 10.30
N ILE A 61 0.69 3.12 11.57
CA ILE A 61 1.94 2.55 12.07
C ILE A 61 1.57 1.43 13.02
N ARG A 62 2.20 0.25 12.88
CA ARG A 62 2.06 -0.82 13.87
C ARG A 62 3.39 -0.99 14.59
N PRO A 63 3.50 -0.55 15.86
CA PRO A 63 4.69 -0.79 16.64
C PRO A 63 4.75 -2.25 17.12
N ALA A 64 5.96 -2.77 17.30
CA ALA A 64 6.22 -4.08 17.88
C ALA A 64 7.36 -4.02 18.92
N GLY A 65 7.26 -4.89 19.94
CA GLY A 65 8.19 -4.96 21.07
C GLY A 65 7.86 -3.99 22.21
N ALA A 66 8.52 -4.18 23.36
CA ALA A 66 8.25 -3.42 24.59
C ALA A 66 8.45 -1.90 24.44
N LEU A 67 9.41 -1.50 23.59
CA LEU A 67 9.65 -0.09 23.27
C LEU A 67 8.63 0.48 22.29
N GLY A 68 8.18 -0.32 21.32
CA GLY A 68 7.10 0.07 20.41
C GLY A 68 5.77 0.25 21.13
N ALA A 69 5.50 -0.53 22.18
CA ALA A 69 4.30 -0.38 23.02
C ALA A 69 4.22 0.98 23.74
N ARG A 70 5.32 1.73 23.82
CA ARG A 70 5.35 3.08 24.40
C ARG A 70 4.97 4.18 23.40
N THR A 71 4.60 3.84 22.17
CA THR A 71 4.05 4.81 21.21
C THR A 71 2.67 5.25 21.65
N LEU A 72 2.55 6.49 22.08
CA LEU A 72 1.32 7.05 22.66
C LEU A 72 0.38 7.64 21.60
N LEU A 73 0.90 8.18 20.50
CA LEU A 73 0.12 8.96 19.54
C LEU A 73 0.58 8.75 18.09
N LEU A 74 -0.37 8.48 17.21
CA LEU A 74 -0.21 8.57 15.75
C LEU A 74 -1.05 9.75 15.25
N VAL A 75 -0.41 10.69 14.55
CA VAL A 75 -1.10 11.79 13.88
C VAL A 75 -1.05 11.59 12.38
N MET A 76 -2.20 11.60 11.72
CA MET A 76 -2.31 11.50 10.27
C MET A 76 -2.56 12.89 9.67
N LEU A 77 -1.66 13.33 8.78
CA LEU A 77 -1.78 14.57 8.02
C LEU A 77 -1.97 14.24 6.53
N GLY A 78 -2.83 14.99 5.83
CA GLY A 78 -3.09 14.74 4.42
C GLY A 78 -4.31 15.50 3.89
N GLY A 79 -5.02 14.89 2.93
CA GLY A 79 -6.25 15.43 2.35
C GLY A 79 -6.06 16.74 1.58
N SER A 80 -7.13 17.53 1.50
CA SER A 80 -7.17 18.82 0.79
C SER A 80 -6.10 19.81 1.29
N TRP A 81 -5.77 19.74 2.59
CA TRP A 81 -4.72 20.56 3.19
C TRP A 81 -3.35 20.34 2.53
N LEU A 82 -2.96 19.08 2.29
CA LEU A 82 -1.69 18.76 1.64
C LEU A 82 -1.67 19.27 0.19
N GLN A 83 -2.78 19.12 -0.54
CA GLN A 83 -2.91 19.62 -1.90
C GLN A 83 -2.77 21.16 -1.96
N THR A 84 -3.33 21.86 -0.98
CA THR A 84 -3.22 23.33 -0.86
C THR A 84 -1.78 23.76 -0.59
N LEU A 85 -1.05 23.02 0.26
CA LEU A 85 0.37 23.28 0.49
C LEU A 85 1.22 23.05 -0.75
N GLU A 86 0.97 21.97 -1.50
CA GLU A 86 1.68 21.70 -2.76
C GLU A 86 1.38 22.79 -3.80
N ALA A 87 0.12 23.20 -3.94
CA ALA A 87 -0.28 24.25 -4.87
C ALA A 87 0.32 25.63 -4.53
N SER A 88 0.59 25.90 -3.26
CA SER A 88 1.24 27.16 -2.84
C SER A 88 2.77 27.15 -3.02
N GLY A 89 3.35 26.05 -3.53
CA GLY A 89 4.80 25.91 -3.69
C GLY A 89 5.55 25.73 -2.37
N CYS A 90 4.84 25.38 -1.29
CA CYS A 90 5.44 25.15 0.01
C CYS A 90 6.37 23.93 -0.01
N VAL A 91 7.53 24.04 0.64
CA VAL A 91 8.46 22.92 0.81
C VAL A 91 7.88 21.94 1.82
N LEU A 92 7.57 20.73 1.36
CA LEU A 92 7.05 19.65 2.19
C LEU A 92 8.18 18.94 2.96
N SER A 93 8.63 19.55 4.06
CA SER A 93 9.68 18.99 4.92
C SER A 93 9.12 18.15 6.08
N GLN A 94 9.94 17.26 6.65
CA GLN A 94 9.53 16.47 7.82
C GLN A 94 9.28 17.35 9.05
N GLU A 95 10.04 18.43 9.20
CA GLU A 95 9.92 19.41 10.28
C GLU A 95 8.57 20.12 10.23
N LEU A 96 8.10 20.50 9.03
CA LEU A 96 6.77 21.08 8.84
C LEU A 96 5.67 20.13 9.32
N PHE A 97 5.72 18.87 8.90
CA PHE A 97 4.72 17.87 9.31
C PHE A 97 4.78 17.59 10.81
N GLN A 98 5.98 17.51 11.38
CA GLN A 98 6.16 17.34 12.81
C GLN A 98 5.54 18.50 13.60
N GLN A 99 5.84 19.74 13.21
CA GLN A 99 5.29 20.93 13.86
C GLN A 99 3.76 20.94 13.79
N ARG A 100 3.19 20.68 12.62
CA ARG A 100 1.73 20.65 12.43
C ARG A 100 1.06 19.54 13.25
N ALA A 101 1.70 18.38 13.35
CA ALA A 101 1.20 17.29 14.18
C ALA A 101 1.22 17.64 15.68
N GLN A 102 2.27 18.29 16.16
CA GLN A 102 2.39 18.74 17.55
C GLN A 102 1.37 19.85 17.88
N GLU A 103 1.20 20.82 16.99
CA GLU A 103 0.18 21.87 17.14
C GLU A 103 -1.23 21.27 17.21
N ALA A 104 -1.54 20.29 16.36
CA ALA A 104 -2.82 19.58 16.38
C ALA A 104 -3.02 18.81 17.70
N ALA A 105 -2.00 18.06 18.14
CA ALA A 105 -2.06 17.30 19.39
C ALA A 105 -2.22 18.20 20.62
N ALA A 106 -1.50 19.33 20.68
CA ALA A 106 -1.62 20.31 21.76
C ALA A 106 -3.01 20.94 21.79
N THR A 107 -3.54 21.31 20.62
CA THR A 107 -4.85 21.97 20.49
C THR A 107 -6.01 21.01 20.81
N GLN A 108 -5.96 19.78 20.30
CA GLN A 108 -7.08 18.85 20.35
C GLN A 108 -7.05 17.94 21.58
N LEU A 109 -5.86 17.56 22.04
CA LEU A 109 -5.68 16.61 23.15
C LEU A 109 -5.07 17.25 24.40
N GLY A 110 -4.70 18.54 24.36
CA GLY A 110 -4.09 19.25 25.49
C GLY A 110 -2.67 18.78 25.83
N LEU A 111 -2.02 18.05 24.93
CA LEU A 111 -0.65 17.54 25.12
C LEU A 111 0.36 18.68 24.92
N LYS A 112 0.83 19.26 26.02
CA LYS A 112 1.75 20.39 26.03
C LYS A 112 3.23 20.00 26.06
N GLU A 113 3.51 18.76 26.48
CA GLU A 113 4.88 18.23 26.53
C GLU A 113 5.34 17.81 25.13
N LEU A 114 6.62 18.05 24.84
CA LEU A 114 7.23 17.63 23.59
C LEU A 114 7.44 16.11 23.58
N PRO A 115 7.19 15.43 22.44
CA PRO A 115 7.50 14.01 22.31
C PRO A 115 9.01 13.76 22.40
N SER A 116 9.41 12.66 23.06
CA SER A 116 10.82 12.25 23.13
C SER A 116 11.38 11.81 21.78
N HIS A 117 10.52 11.28 20.90
CA HIS A 117 10.86 10.88 19.54
C HIS A 117 9.69 11.15 18.59
N CYS A 118 10.03 11.60 17.38
CA CYS A 118 9.08 11.74 16.28
C CYS A 118 9.54 10.89 15.10
N LEU A 119 8.60 10.18 14.48
CA LEU A 119 8.82 9.47 13.24
C LEU A 119 7.85 10.02 12.20
N VAL A 120 8.39 10.65 11.16
CA VAL A 120 7.60 11.35 10.14
C VAL A 120 7.81 10.70 8.79
N HIS A 121 6.72 10.29 8.14
CA HIS A 121 6.75 9.70 6.82
C HIS A 121 5.66 10.31 5.94
N LEU A 122 6.05 10.76 4.75
CA LEU A 122 5.15 11.22 3.72
C LEU A 122 4.98 10.13 2.67
N HIS A 123 3.73 9.68 2.48
CA HIS A 123 3.37 8.77 1.39
C HIS A 123 2.57 9.53 0.33
N LYS A 124 3.22 9.88 -0.79
CA LYS A 124 2.53 10.54 -1.92
C LYS A 124 1.77 9.53 -2.77
N ASN A 125 0.58 9.90 -3.26
CA ASN A 125 -0.23 9.09 -4.19
C ASN A 125 -0.44 7.63 -3.72
N CYS A 126 -0.58 7.42 -2.41
CA CYS A 126 -0.50 6.09 -1.80
C CYS A 126 -1.86 5.46 -1.43
N ILE A 127 -2.92 6.27 -1.38
CA ILE A 127 -4.29 5.83 -1.10
C ILE A 127 -5.12 6.17 -2.35
N PRO A 128 -5.44 5.18 -3.21
CA PRO A 128 -6.31 5.37 -4.35
C PRO A 128 -7.66 5.96 -3.93
N GLN A 129 -8.15 6.93 -4.69
CA GLN A 129 -9.45 7.56 -4.47
C GLN A 129 -10.44 7.01 -5.48
N TYR A 130 -11.42 6.24 -5.01
CA TYR A 130 -12.48 5.70 -5.87
C TYR A 130 -13.56 6.75 -6.05
N THR A 131 -13.52 7.46 -7.18
CA THR A 131 -14.52 8.48 -7.50
C THR A 131 -15.82 7.84 -7.99
N LEU A 132 -16.87 8.65 -8.11
CA LEU A 132 -18.04 8.25 -8.90
C LEU A 132 -17.59 7.76 -10.29
N GLY A 133 -18.18 6.66 -10.75
CA GLY A 133 -17.79 6.01 -11.99
C GLY A 133 -16.64 4.99 -11.88
N HIS A 134 -16.04 4.77 -10.69
CA HIS A 134 -14.92 3.84 -10.53
C HIS A 134 -15.23 2.44 -11.05
N TRP A 135 -16.37 1.87 -10.63
CA TRP A 135 -16.80 0.54 -11.08
C TRP A 135 -17.00 0.46 -12.59
N GLN A 136 -17.58 1.47 -13.21
CA GLN A 136 -17.74 1.53 -14.67
C GLN A 136 -16.39 1.57 -15.39
N LYS A 137 -15.39 2.28 -14.85
CA LYS A 137 -14.03 2.29 -15.40
C LYS A 137 -13.38 0.90 -15.31
N LEU A 138 -13.54 0.22 -14.17
CA LEU A 138 -13.02 -1.15 -13.99
C LEU A 138 -13.68 -2.14 -14.93
N GLU A 139 -15.01 -2.07 -15.07
CA GLU A 139 -15.77 -2.93 -15.95
C GLU A 139 -15.36 -2.70 -17.41
N SER A 140 -15.25 -1.43 -17.83
CA SER A 140 -14.75 -1.09 -19.17
C SER A 140 -13.34 -1.63 -19.42
N ALA A 141 -12.44 -1.55 -18.43
CA ALA A 141 -11.10 -2.13 -18.55
C ALA A 141 -11.16 -3.66 -18.68
N ARG A 142 -11.95 -4.36 -17.86
CA ARG A 142 -12.13 -5.81 -17.93
C ARG A 142 -12.71 -6.25 -19.29
N GLN A 143 -13.74 -5.55 -19.77
CA GLN A 143 -14.35 -5.80 -21.08
C GLN A 143 -13.35 -5.58 -22.21
N PHE A 144 -12.54 -4.52 -22.15
CA PHE A 144 -11.49 -4.26 -23.13
C PHE A 144 -10.48 -5.41 -23.19
N LEU A 145 -9.99 -5.88 -22.04
CA LEU A 145 -9.04 -7.00 -21.96
C LEU A 145 -9.65 -8.29 -22.55
N ALA A 146 -10.91 -8.59 -22.22
CA ALA A 146 -11.62 -9.77 -22.69
C ALA A 146 -11.88 -9.71 -24.21
N ALA A 147 -12.40 -8.59 -24.71
CA ALA A 147 -12.72 -8.40 -26.13
C ALA A 147 -11.48 -8.56 -27.03
N HIS A 148 -10.32 -8.12 -26.56
CA HIS A 148 -9.06 -8.22 -27.28
C HIS A 148 -8.27 -9.49 -26.94
N ARG A 149 -8.81 -10.39 -26.10
CA ARG A 149 -8.16 -11.64 -25.65
C ARG A 149 -6.74 -11.41 -25.11
N LEU A 150 -6.54 -10.30 -24.39
CA LEU A 150 -5.24 -9.95 -23.85
C LEU A 150 -4.92 -10.86 -22.65
N PRO A 151 -3.74 -11.50 -22.61
CA PRO A 151 -3.34 -12.38 -21.51
C PRO A 151 -2.88 -11.57 -20.29
N LEU A 152 -3.74 -10.68 -19.79
CA LEU A 152 -3.45 -9.72 -18.74
C LEU A 152 -4.56 -9.72 -17.69
N THR A 153 -4.16 -9.69 -16.42
CA THR A 153 -5.06 -9.57 -15.27
C THR A 153 -4.63 -8.39 -14.41
N LEU A 154 -5.60 -7.71 -13.81
CA LEU A 154 -5.40 -6.53 -12.98
C LEU A 154 -5.54 -6.91 -11.49
N ALA A 155 -4.63 -6.41 -10.64
CA ALA A 155 -4.65 -6.65 -9.21
C ALA A 155 -4.02 -5.50 -8.44
N GLY A 156 -4.53 -5.20 -7.24
CA GLY A 156 -4.02 -4.07 -6.43
C GLY A 156 -5.07 -3.15 -5.84
N ALA A 157 -4.59 -2.28 -4.96
CA ALA A 157 -5.38 -1.26 -4.27
C ALA A 157 -6.12 -0.29 -5.21
N SER A 158 -5.68 -0.17 -6.46
CA SER A 158 -6.30 0.71 -7.45
C SER A 158 -7.52 0.10 -8.13
N TYR A 159 -7.82 -1.18 -7.87
CA TYR A 159 -8.92 -1.89 -8.50
C TYR A 159 -10.04 -2.16 -7.47
N GLU A 160 -9.94 -3.26 -6.71
CA GLU A 160 -11.06 -3.77 -5.91
C GLU A 160 -10.72 -3.82 -4.43
N GLY A 161 -10.75 -2.64 -3.80
CA GLY A 161 -10.53 -2.47 -2.37
C GLY A 161 -9.15 -1.91 -2.06
N VAL A 162 -9.08 -1.08 -1.01
CA VAL A 162 -7.89 -0.31 -0.63
C VAL A 162 -7.16 -0.90 0.57
N ALA A 163 -7.76 -1.87 1.27
CA ALA A 163 -7.15 -2.49 2.44
C ALA A 163 -6.05 -3.47 2.06
N VAL A 164 -5.18 -3.77 3.03
CA VAL A 164 -4.12 -4.78 2.85
C VAL A 164 -4.74 -6.15 2.54
N ASN A 165 -5.84 -6.49 3.23
CA ASN A 165 -6.56 -7.75 2.99
C ASN A 165 -7.13 -7.80 1.57
N ASP A 166 -7.76 -6.72 1.10
CA ASP A 166 -8.25 -6.59 -0.27
C ASP A 166 -7.10 -6.78 -1.28
N CYS A 167 -5.94 -6.19 -1.01
CA CYS A 167 -4.77 -6.34 -1.87
C CYS A 167 -4.27 -7.80 -1.92
N ILE A 168 -4.22 -8.49 -0.79
CA ILE A 168 -3.81 -9.90 -0.72
C ILE A 168 -4.80 -10.76 -1.51
N GLU A 169 -6.09 -10.58 -1.27
CA GLU A 169 -7.15 -11.32 -1.95
C GLU A 169 -7.16 -11.04 -3.45
N SER A 170 -7.01 -9.78 -3.86
CA SER A 170 -6.87 -9.37 -5.26
C SER A 170 -5.68 -10.08 -5.95
N GLY A 171 -4.54 -10.19 -5.26
CA GLY A 171 -3.38 -10.94 -5.77
C GLY A 171 -3.65 -12.44 -5.92
N ARG A 172 -4.34 -13.04 -4.94
CA ARG A 172 -4.77 -14.45 -5.00
C ARG A 172 -5.69 -14.70 -6.18
N GLN A 173 -6.71 -13.86 -6.36
CA GLN A 173 -7.68 -13.97 -7.46
C GLN A 173 -7.00 -13.82 -8.83
N ALA A 174 -6.02 -12.92 -8.95
CA ALA A 174 -5.24 -12.79 -10.17
C ALA A 174 -4.42 -14.04 -10.50
N ALA A 175 -3.81 -14.67 -9.48
CA ALA A 175 -3.11 -15.94 -9.68
C ALA A 175 -4.06 -17.06 -10.16
N VAL A 176 -5.22 -17.19 -9.50
CA VAL A 176 -6.27 -18.16 -9.84
C VAL A 176 -6.75 -17.97 -11.29
N SER A 177 -7.05 -16.73 -11.68
CA SER A 177 -7.46 -16.36 -13.04
C SER A 177 -6.40 -16.72 -14.09
N VAL A 178 -5.12 -16.42 -13.82
CA VAL A 178 -4.02 -16.74 -14.75
C VAL A 178 -3.80 -18.24 -14.90
N LEU A 179 -3.98 -19.01 -13.83
CA LEU A 179 -3.85 -20.46 -13.82
C LEU A 179 -5.04 -21.16 -14.49
N GLY A 180 -6.19 -20.48 -14.64
CA GLY A 180 -7.42 -21.07 -15.16
C GLY A 180 -8.07 -22.06 -14.20
N THR A 181 -7.78 -21.94 -12.90
CA THR A 181 -8.44 -22.70 -11.84
C THR A 181 -9.65 -21.92 -11.37
N GLU A 182 -10.84 -22.51 -11.28
CA GLU A 182 -11.98 -21.87 -10.62
C GLU A 182 -11.64 -21.65 -9.12
N PRO A 183 -12.01 -20.51 -8.51
CA PRO A 183 -11.88 -20.35 -7.07
C PRO A 183 -12.78 -21.40 -6.40
N ASN A 184 -12.19 -22.35 -5.69
CA ASN A 184 -12.90 -23.41 -4.98
C ASN A 184 -14.11 -22.86 -4.22
N SER A 185 -15.25 -23.54 -4.44
CA SER A 185 -16.57 -23.33 -3.85
C SER A 185 -16.56 -23.22 -2.32
#